data_AF-A0A0N1LLM1-F1
#
_entry.id   AF-A0A0N1LLM1-F1
#
_cell.length_a   1.000
_cell.length_b   1.000
_cell.length_c   1.000
_cell.angle_alpha   90.00
_cell.angle_beta   90.00
_cell.angle_gamma   90.00
#
_symmetry.space_group_name_H-M   'P 1'
#
loop_
_entity.id
_entity.type
_entity.pdbx_description
1 polymer ?
#
loop_
_entity_poly.entity_id
_entity_poly.type
_entity_poly.pdbx_seq_one_letter_code
_entity_poly.pdbx_strand_id
1 'polypeptide(L)'
;MEQQLADFAASTAKANKKAEAQSKIQVQTFEKQVRKSPYSTNGAATDIGTLVKDSTRLNVYSNIKKDDKGDVFKVRVQTAGEAQIGVLGDPGLRVQVMSRYGAVVADSKEGLGSTSDNYKALQKGDYKLPAGDYFIKVTNDGNGPVKDSKGNVLTSKNYAIQMSMGVYRKDYDTVAQQPKAGDGVPQQSVGQLELQNMLTAAQNFDTGLSGTAKLNNALFG
;
A
#
# COMPACT_ATOMS: atom_id res chain seq x y z
N MET A 1 29.43 2.64 -4.21
CA MET A 1 28.96 1.39 -4.87
C MET A 1 28.90 0.24 -3.87
N GLU A 2 29.94 0.02 -3.06
CA GLU A 2 29.99 -1.04 -2.03
C GLU A 2 28.88 -0.93 -0.97
N GLN A 3 28.60 0.28 -0.47
CA GLN A 3 27.53 0.51 0.51
C GLN A 3 26.12 0.24 -0.03
N GLN A 4 25.87 0.55 -1.31
CA GLN A 4 24.58 0.26 -1.95
C GLN A 4 24.37 -1.25 -2.16
N LEU A 5 25.44 -2.01 -2.44
CA LEU A 5 25.37 -3.47 -2.50
C LEU A 5 25.12 -4.08 -1.11
N ALA A 6 25.79 -3.57 -0.07
CA ALA A 6 25.59 -4.03 1.29
C ALA A 6 24.15 -3.79 1.77
N ASP A 7 23.61 -2.59 1.53
CA ASP A 7 22.23 -2.25 1.87
C ASP A 7 21.21 -3.12 1.12
N PHE A 8 21.47 -3.38 -0.17
CA PHE A 8 20.64 -4.26 -0.99
C PHE A 8 20.66 -5.70 -0.45
N ALA A 9 21.84 -6.24 -0.17
CA ALA A 9 22.00 -7.59 0.39
C ALA A 9 21.31 -7.72 1.76
N ALA A 10 21.47 -6.73 2.64
CA ALA A 10 20.82 -6.71 3.95
C ALA A 10 19.29 -6.65 3.84
N SER A 11 18.76 -5.79 2.95
CA SER A 11 17.31 -5.69 2.72
C SER A 11 16.72 -6.99 2.15
N THR A 12 17.44 -7.64 1.22
CA THR A 12 17.03 -8.92 0.64
C THR A 12 17.05 -10.03 1.69
N ALA A 13 18.11 -10.12 2.50
CA ALA A 13 18.19 -11.10 3.57
C ALA A 13 17.07 -10.91 4.62
N LYS A 14 16.73 -9.65 4.97
CA LYS A 14 15.61 -9.34 5.87
C LYS A 14 14.27 -9.78 5.26
N ALA A 15 14.04 -9.47 3.99
CA ALA A 15 12.84 -9.88 3.27
C ALA A 15 12.70 -11.41 3.21
N ASN A 16 13.77 -12.13 2.86
CA ASN A 16 13.77 -13.58 2.73
C ASN A 16 13.53 -14.27 4.09
N LYS A 17 14.17 -13.79 5.17
CA LYS A 17 13.90 -14.28 6.53
C LYS A 17 12.46 -14.05 6.95
N LYS A 18 11.90 -12.88 6.63
CA LYS A 18 10.48 -12.57 6.91
C LYS A 18 9.56 -13.49 6.11
N ALA A 19 9.83 -13.72 4.83
CA ALA A 19 9.05 -14.61 3.98
C ALA A 19 9.09 -16.07 4.46
N GLU A 20 10.27 -16.56 4.85
CA GLU A 20 10.45 -17.90 5.41
C GLU A 20 9.73 -18.07 6.76
N ALA A 21 9.77 -17.04 7.62
CA ALA A 21 9.01 -17.05 8.86
C ALA A 21 7.50 -17.01 8.61
N GLN A 22 7.06 -16.24 7.61
CA GLN A 22 5.66 -16.12 7.23
C GLN A 22 5.08 -17.40 6.62
N SER A 23 5.86 -18.12 5.81
CA SER A 23 5.40 -19.36 5.14
C SER A 23 5.08 -20.49 6.12
N LYS A 24 5.63 -20.43 7.33
CA LYS A 24 5.37 -21.37 8.44
C LYS A 24 4.10 -21.05 9.23
N ILE A 25 3.41 -19.95 8.91
CA ILE A 25 2.24 -19.46 9.64
C ILE A 25 0.98 -19.73 8.82
N GLN A 26 0.02 -20.43 9.42
CA GLN A 26 -1.33 -20.50 8.87
C GLN A 26 -2.03 -19.16 9.04
N VAL A 27 -2.34 -18.51 7.91
CA VAL A 27 -2.98 -17.20 7.87
C VAL A 27 -4.50 -17.36 7.83
N GLN A 28 -5.20 -16.58 8.64
CA GLN A 28 -6.65 -16.39 8.55
C GLN A 28 -6.95 -15.12 7.76
N THR A 29 -7.72 -15.24 6.69
CA THR A 29 -8.11 -14.11 5.84
C THR A 29 -9.51 -13.64 6.19
N PHE A 30 -9.68 -12.34 6.32
CA PHE A 30 -10.94 -11.67 6.59
C PHE A 30 -11.17 -10.61 5.50
N GLU A 31 -12.30 -10.66 4.82
CA GLU A 31 -12.68 -9.64 3.85
C GLU A 31 -13.79 -8.75 4.45
N LYS A 32 -13.66 -7.44 4.23
CA LYS A 32 -14.77 -6.50 4.41
C LYS A 32 -14.90 -5.60 3.20
N GLN A 33 -16.14 -5.28 2.87
CA GLN A 33 -16.47 -4.27 1.88
C GLN A 33 -16.98 -3.04 2.62
N VAL A 34 -16.41 -1.88 2.32
CA VAL A 34 -16.75 -0.61 2.97
C VAL A 34 -16.94 0.46 1.91
N ARG A 35 -17.86 1.39 2.16
CA ARG A 35 -17.94 2.59 1.34
C ARG A 35 -16.96 3.62 1.85
N LYS A 36 -16.29 4.25 0.90
CA LYS A 36 -15.44 5.39 1.17
C LYS A 36 -16.27 6.60 1.53
N SER A 37 -15.72 7.42 2.41
CA SER A 37 -16.25 8.75 2.65
C SER A 37 -16.18 9.58 1.36
N PRO A 38 -17.19 10.41 1.07
CA PRO A 38 -17.12 11.38 -0.02
C PRO A 38 -16.15 12.54 0.29
N TYR A 39 -15.64 12.64 1.52
CA TYR A 39 -14.73 13.68 1.98
C TYR A 39 -13.33 13.13 2.24
N SER A 40 -12.33 13.78 1.66
CA SER A 40 -10.91 13.46 1.81
C SER A 40 -10.28 14.09 3.07
N THR A 41 -10.93 13.93 4.23
CA THR A 41 -10.49 14.51 5.51
C THR A 41 -10.28 13.44 6.58
N ASN A 42 -9.42 13.72 7.57
CA ASN A 42 -9.15 12.78 8.66
C ASN A 42 -10.40 12.46 9.48
N GLY A 43 -11.31 13.44 9.66
CA GLY A 43 -12.55 13.25 10.41
C GLY A 43 -13.55 12.32 9.73
N ALA A 44 -13.42 12.09 8.44
CA ALA A 44 -14.27 11.20 7.65
C ALA A 44 -13.52 9.99 7.11
N ALA A 45 -12.34 9.68 7.65
CA ALA A 45 -11.52 8.59 7.14
C ALA A 45 -12.20 7.23 7.28
N THR A 46 -12.07 6.39 6.26
CA THR A 46 -12.56 5.02 6.26
C THR A 46 -11.66 4.15 7.13
N ASP A 47 -12.21 3.54 8.19
CA ASP A 47 -11.44 2.66 9.08
C ASP A 47 -11.09 1.34 8.38
N ILE A 48 -9.80 1.00 8.33
CA ILE A 48 -9.28 -0.22 7.70
C ILE A 48 -8.75 -1.23 8.71
N GLY A 49 -8.79 -0.91 10.00
CA GLY A 49 -8.49 -1.84 11.09
C GLY A 49 -7.31 -1.43 11.98
N THR A 50 -6.88 -2.40 12.77
CA THR A 50 -5.80 -2.24 13.75
C THR A 50 -4.56 -3.02 13.30
N LEU A 51 -3.44 -2.31 13.19
CA LEU A 51 -2.12 -2.84 12.92
C LEU A 51 -1.47 -3.32 14.23
N VAL A 52 -1.20 -4.62 14.30
CA VAL A 52 -0.66 -5.31 15.47
C VAL A 52 0.56 -6.10 15.03
N LYS A 53 1.68 -5.83 15.69
CA LYS A 53 2.96 -6.48 15.41
C LYS A 53 2.84 -8.01 15.48
N ASP A 54 3.40 -8.69 14.49
CA ASP A 54 3.44 -10.14 14.34
C ASP A 54 2.06 -10.82 14.29
N SER A 55 1.00 -10.04 14.03
CA SER A 55 -0.37 -10.52 14.08
C SER A 55 -1.22 -10.07 12.90
N THR A 56 -1.28 -8.78 12.56
CA THR A 56 -2.20 -8.29 11.53
C THR A 56 -1.48 -7.71 10.33
N ARG A 57 -2.01 -8.02 9.15
CA ARG A 57 -1.76 -7.30 7.91
C ARG A 57 -3.06 -6.66 7.46
N LEU A 58 -2.99 -5.41 7.03
CA LEU A 58 -4.13 -4.64 6.54
C LEU A 58 -3.93 -4.37 5.05
N ASN A 59 -4.84 -4.81 4.21
CA ASN A 59 -4.86 -4.51 2.78
C ASN A 59 -6.07 -3.64 2.46
N VAL A 60 -5.89 -2.71 1.54
CA VAL A 60 -6.95 -1.85 1.03
C VAL A 60 -6.89 -1.86 -0.47
N TYR A 61 -8.02 -2.14 -1.12
CA TYR A 61 -8.18 -2.08 -2.56
C TYR A 61 -9.19 -0.99 -2.90
N SER A 62 -8.79 -0.03 -3.72
CA SER A 62 -9.67 1.09 -4.08
C SER A 62 -9.29 1.75 -5.40
N ASN A 63 -9.99 2.82 -5.73
CA ASN A 63 -9.69 3.68 -6.86
C ASN A 63 -9.99 5.15 -6.56
N ILE A 64 -9.23 6.05 -7.16
CA ILE A 64 -9.50 7.49 -7.19
C ILE A 64 -10.17 7.80 -8.53
N LYS A 65 -11.38 8.38 -8.50
CA LYS A 65 -12.07 8.85 -9.73
C LYS A 65 -11.57 10.22 -10.16
N LYS A 66 -11.88 10.63 -11.38
CA LYS A 66 -11.47 11.89 -12.01
C LYS A 66 -11.66 13.13 -11.12
N ASP A 67 -12.81 13.21 -10.46
CA ASP A 67 -13.21 14.38 -9.66
C ASP A 67 -13.00 14.17 -8.15
N ASP A 68 -12.46 13.02 -7.77
CA ASP A 68 -12.19 12.66 -6.38
C ASP A 68 -10.95 13.40 -5.88
N LYS A 69 -11.07 14.03 -4.70
CA LYS A 69 -9.97 14.76 -4.05
C LYS A 69 -8.99 13.81 -3.36
N GLY A 70 -9.30 12.52 -3.33
CA GLY A 70 -8.48 11.46 -2.80
C GLY A 70 -9.14 10.74 -1.63
N ASP A 71 -8.51 9.66 -1.20
CA ASP A 71 -9.03 8.80 -0.15
C ASP A 71 -8.25 8.99 1.13
N VAL A 72 -8.92 8.87 2.27
CA VAL A 72 -8.29 8.86 3.58
C VAL A 72 -8.72 7.61 4.34
N PHE A 73 -7.75 6.79 4.70
CA PHE A 73 -7.97 5.58 5.49
C PHE A 73 -7.41 5.75 6.90
N LYS A 74 -8.15 5.29 7.89
CA LYS A 74 -7.71 5.28 9.28
C LYS A 74 -7.13 3.91 9.64
N VAL A 75 -5.93 3.92 10.19
CA VAL A 75 -5.27 2.76 10.80
C VAL A 75 -5.00 3.04 12.26
N ARG A 76 -5.29 2.09 13.14
CA ARG A 76 -4.83 2.13 14.53
C ARG A 76 -3.58 1.27 14.70
N VAL A 77 -2.47 1.83 15.11
CA VAL A 77 -1.28 1.08 15.52
C VAL A 77 -1.43 0.74 17.01
N GLN A 78 -1.56 -0.55 17.33
CA GLN A 78 -1.77 -0.99 18.70
C GLN A 78 -0.50 -0.89 19.55
N THR A 79 0.64 -1.33 18.98
CA THR A 79 1.93 -1.37 19.65
C THR A 79 2.99 -0.75 18.76
N ALA A 80 3.93 0.00 19.34
CA ALA A 80 5.01 0.58 18.58
C ALA A 80 5.86 -0.52 17.89
N GLY A 81 6.24 -0.31 16.63
CA GLY A 81 6.97 -1.32 15.86
C GLY A 81 7.45 -0.82 14.51
N GLU A 82 8.36 -1.58 13.90
CA GLU A 82 8.80 -1.38 12.51
C GLU A 82 7.64 -1.70 11.57
N ALA A 83 7.08 -0.66 10.97
CA ALA A 83 5.97 -0.76 10.04
C ALA A 83 6.48 -0.81 8.61
N GLN A 84 5.81 -1.64 7.81
CA GLN A 84 6.01 -1.72 6.38
C GLN A 84 4.76 -1.22 5.64
N ILE A 85 4.95 -0.40 4.61
CA ILE A 85 3.89 -0.03 3.65
C ILE A 85 4.24 -0.54 2.25
N GLY A 86 3.32 -1.27 1.63
CA GLY A 86 3.36 -1.61 0.22
C GLY A 86 2.29 -0.81 -0.53
N VAL A 87 2.63 -0.30 -1.71
CA VAL A 87 1.68 0.37 -2.58
C VAL A 87 1.85 -0.18 -3.99
N LEU A 88 0.75 -0.65 -4.56
CA LEU A 88 0.66 -1.06 -5.95
C LEU A 88 -0.48 -0.27 -6.59
N GLY A 89 -0.29 0.30 -7.76
CA GLY A 89 -1.39 1.02 -8.40
C GLY A 89 -0.96 1.73 -9.65
N ASP A 90 -1.95 2.39 -10.25
CA ASP A 90 -1.77 3.22 -11.44
C ASP A 90 -0.81 4.39 -11.16
N PRO A 91 -0.03 4.83 -12.16
CA PRO A 91 0.96 5.89 -11.97
C PRO A 91 0.35 7.24 -11.53
N GLY A 92 1.20 8.08 -10.91
CA GLY A 92 0.86 9.42 -10.43
C GLY A 92 -0.09 9.43 -9.23
N LEU A 93 0.10 8.47 -8.32
CA LEU A 93 -0.48 8.49 -6.98
C LEU A 93 0.52 9.09 -6.00
N ARG A 94 0.02 9.91 -5.07
CA ARG A 94 0.76 10.35 -3.89
C ARG A 94 0.14 9.73 -2.66
N VAL A 95 0.98 9.10 -1.84
CA VAL A 95 0.60 8.47 -0.58
C VAL A 95 1.27 9.20 0.56
N GLN A 96 0.46 9.64 1.52
CA GLN A 96 0.93 10.31 2.73
C GLN A 96 0.45 9.51 3.94
N VAL A 97 1.34 9.27 4.90
CA VAL A 97 0.97 8.80 6.24
C VAL A 97 0.98 10.00 7.15
N MET A 98 -0.13 10.23 7.85
CA MET A 98 -0.33 11.36 8.74
C MET A 98 -0.62 10.88 10.15
N SER A 99 -0.12 11.60 11.15
CA SER A 99 -0.48 11.39 12.54
C SER A 99 -1.92 11.83 12.82
N ARG A 100 -2.45 11.48 14.00
CA ARG A 100 -3.75 11.95 14.49
C ARG A 100 -3.94 13.47 14.44
N TYR A 101 -2.86 14.23 14.59
CA TYR A 101 -2.88 15.69 14.60
C TYR A 101 -2.71 16.31 13.20
N GLY A 102 -2.67 15.50 12.14
CA GLY A 102 -2.56 15.98 10.76
C GLY A 102 -1.12 16.26 10.30
N ALA A 103 -0.12 16.08 11.16
CA ALA A 103 1.29 16.16 10.74
C ALA A 103 1.63 14.98 9.81
N VAL A 104 2.22 15.28 8.65
CA VAL A 104 2.71 14.27 7.70
C VAL A 104 3.95 13.61 8.29
N VAL A 105 3.87 12.31 8.56
CA VAL A 105 4.99 11.53 9.10
C VAL A 105 5.81 10.86 8.00
N ALA A 106 5.17 10.55 6.87
CA ALA A 106 5.82 10.01 5.69
C ALA A 106 5.07 10.42 4.42
N ASP A 107 5.80 10.70 3.34
CA ASP A 107 5.24 11.16 2.07
C ASP A 107 5.94 10.47 0.88
N SER A 108 5.18 9.92 -0.05
CA SER A 108 5.73 9.28 -1.24
C SER A 108 6.33 10.27 -2.24
N LYS A 109 6.05 11.57 -2.09
CA LYS A 109 6.64 12.61 -2.94
C LYS A 109 8.10 12.83 -2.55
N GLU A 110 8.98 12.68 -3.54
CA GLU A 110 10.42 12.90 -3.38
C GLU A 110 10.76 14.37 -3.10
N GLY A 111 11.91 14.60 -2.47
CA GLY A 111 12.43 15.95 -2.21
C GLY A 111 11.79 16.66 -1.01
N LEU A 112 10.99 15.97 -0.18
CA LEU A 112 10.33 16.53 1.01
C LEU A 112 11.12 16.28 2.31
N GLY A 113 12.44 16.08 2.21
CA GLY A 113 13.33 15.81 3.33
C GLY A 113 12.93 14.56 4.12
N SER A 114 12.89 14.68 5.44
CA SER A 114 12.66 13.56 6.37
C SER A 114 11.36 12.80 6.10
N THR A 115 10.30 13.45 5.62
CA THR A 115 9.04 12.75 5.31
C THR A 115 9.19 11.80 4.11
N SER A 116 10.00 12.16 3.12
CA SER A 116 10.30 11.28 1.98
C SER A 116 11.23 10.14 2.37
N ASP A 117 12.19 10.38 3.27
CA ASP A 117 13.07 9.34 3.80
C ASP A 117 12.31 8.36 4.69
N ASN A 118 11.39 8.86 5.53
CA ASN A 118 10.50 8.05 6.34
C ASN A 118 9.59 7.17 5.47
N TYR A 119 9.15 7.67 4.31
CA TYR A 119 8.36 6.85 3.38
C TYR A 119 9.18 5.72 2.78
N LYS A 120 10.43 5.99 2.37
CA LYS A 120 11.36 4.93 1.91
C LYS A 120 11.65 3.92 3.02
N ALA A 121 11.82 4.38 4.26
CA ALA A 121 11.98 3.51 5.42
C ALA A 121 10.72 2.67 5.72
N LEU A 122 9.52 3.24 5.54
CA LEU A 122 8.27 2.49 5.60
C LEU A 122 8.18 1.44 4.48
N GLN A 123 8.61 1.73 3.25
CA GLN A 123 8.59 0.73 2.18
C GLN A 123 9.49 -0.48 2.49
N LYS A 124 10.63 -0.23 3.15
CA LYS A 124 11.58 -1.26 3.57
C LYS A 124 11.16 -2.00 4.85
N GLY A 125 10.22 -1.45 5.61
CA GLY A 125 9.85 -2.01 6.91
C GLY A 125 10.85 -1.67 8.02
N ASP A 126 11.48 -0.49 7.96
CA ASP A 126 12.49 -0.01 8.92
C ASP A 126 11.97 1.19 9.74
N TYR A 127 10.84 1.78 9.34
CA TYR A 127 10.29 2.94 10.03
C TYR A 127 9.50 2.52 11.27
N LYS A 128 9.95 2.96 12.45
CA LYS A 128 9.27 2.69 13.71
C LYS A 128 8.07 3.62 13.88
N LEU A 129 6.85 3.09 13.72
CA LEU A 129 5.62 3.80 14.07
C LEU A 129 5.31 3.63 15.55
N PRO A 130 5.18 4.72 16.34
CA PRO A 130 4.59 4.67 17.68
C PRO A 130 3.14 4.16 17.67
N ALA A 131 2.67 3.65 18.81
CA ALA A 131 1.25 3.35 18.99
C ALA A 131 0.40 4.62 18.84
N GLY A 132 -0.75 4.50 18.18
CA GLY A 132 -1.64 5.64 17.92
C GLY A 132 -2.49 5.48 16.67
N ASP A 133 -3.36 6.45 16.44
CA ASP A 133 -4.18 6.54 15.23
C ASP A 133 -3.39 7.27 14.13
N TYR A 134 -3.35 6.68 12.93
CA TYR A 134 -2.73 7.23 11.73
C TYR A 134 -3.73 7.26 10.58
N PHE A 135 -3.44 8.12 9.61
CA PHE A 135 -4.25 8.32 8.43
C PHE A 135 -3.40 8.14 7.18
N ILE A 136 -3.80 7.23 6.30
CA ILE A 136 -3.18 7.06 4.99
C ILE A 136 -4.02 7.86 4.00
N LYS A 137 -3.43 8.92 3.45
CA LYS A 137 -4.06 9.74 2.43
C LYS A 137 -3.50 9.37 1.06
N VAL A 138 -4.37 9.01 0.14
CA VAL A 138 -4.04 8.70 -1.25
C VAL A 138 -4.65 9.76 -2.13
N THR A 139 -3.83 10.41 -2.94
CA THR A 139 -4.26 11.51 -3.83
C THR A 139 -3.66 11.34 -5.21
N ASN A 140 -4.21 12.05 -6.18
CA ASN A 140 -3.47 12.33 -7.41
C ASN A 140 -2.24 13.18 -7.07
N ASP A 141 -1.08 12.84 -7.63
CA ASP A 141 0.17 13.56 -7.40
C ASP A 141 0.18 15.00 -7.95
N GLY A 142 -0.78 15.33 -8.82
CA GLY A 142 -1.03 16.67 -9.34
C GLY A 142 -0.19 17.02 -10.57
N ASN A 143 0.63 16.10 -11.09
CA ASN A 143 1.57 16.35 -12.17
C ASN A 143 0.94 16.28 -13.60
N GLY A 144 -0.36 16.60 -13.71
CA GLY A 144 -1.10 16.54 -14.97
C GLY A 144 -1.72 15.18 -15.29
N PRO A 145 -2.34 15.02 -16.48
CA PRO A 145 -2.99 13.78 -16.89
C PRO A 145 -1.96 12.66 -17.06
N VAL A 146 -2.10 11.61 -16.26
CA VAL A 146 -1.25 10.42 -16.34
C VAL A 146 -1.83 9.48 -17.41
N LYS A 147 -0.97 8.84 -18.20
CA LYS A 147 -1.37 7.88 -19.23
C LYS A 147 -1.03 6.44 -18.83
N ASP A 148 -1.84 5.49 -19.29
CA ASP A 148 -1.53 4.06 -19.19
C ASP A 148 -0.42 3.64 -20.18
N SER A 149 -0.01 2.37 -20.13
CA SER A 149 0.98 1.79 -21.06
C SER A 149 0.54 1.80 -22.53
N LYS A 150 -0.73 2.11 -22.80
CA LYS A 150 -1.33 2.23 -24.14
C LYS A 150 -1.55 3.69 -24.57
N GLY A 151 -1.13 4.66 -23.74
CA GLY A 151 -1.24 6.10 -24.03
C GLY A 151 -2.59 6.74 -23.70
N ASN A 152 -3.53 6.01 -23.08
CA ASN A 152 -4.84 6.54 -22.69
C ASN A 152 -4.73 7.33 -21.39
N VAL A 153 -5.42 8.47 -21.31
CA VAL A 153 -5.49 9.25 -20.05
C VAL A 153 -6.23 8.45 -18.99
N LEU A 154 -5.55 8.18 -17.88
CA LEU A 154 -6.11 7.55 -16.70
C LEU A 154 -7.02 8.55 -15.98
N THR A 155 -8.32 8.39 -16.21
CA THR A 155 -9.36 9.19 -15.55
C THR A 155 -9.79 8.58 -14.21
N SER A 156 -9.49 7.31 -13.98
CA SER A 156 -9.59 6.65 -12.69
C SER A 156 -8.30 5.90 -12.43
N LYS A 157 -7.80 5.95 -11.19
CA LYS A 157 -6.57 5.28 -10.78
C LYS A 157 -6.87 4.24 -9.73
N ASN A 158 -6.66 2.97 -10.05
CA ASN A 158 -6.80 1.86 -9.12
C ASN A 158 -5.52 1.71 -8.31
N TYR A 159 -5.66 1.32 -7.05
CA TYR A 159 -4.53 1.07 -6.18
C TYR A 159 -4.87 0.08 -5.07
N ALA A 160 -3.81 -0.52 -4.55
CA ALA A 160 -3.79 -1.35 -3.36
C ALA A 160 -2.74 -0.81 -2.38
N ILE A 161 -3.10 -0.73 -1.10
CA ILE A 161 -2.16 -0.44 -0.01
C ILE A 161 -2.12 -1.64 0.91
N GLN A 162 -0.91 -2.03 1.32
CA GLN A 162 -0.67 -3.05 2.33
C GLN A 162 0.09 -2.44 3.49
N MET A 163 -0.33 -2.72 4.73
CA MET A 163 0.42 -2.40 5.94
C MET A 163 0.65 -3.65 6.79
N SER A 164 1.87 -3.83 7.29
CA SER A 164 2.23 -4.91 8.21
C SER A 164 3.30 -4.47 9.20
N MET A 165 3.46 -5.20 10.30
CA MET A 165 4.56 -5.05 11.26
C MET A 165 5.11 -6.44 11.58
N GLY A 166 6.27 -6.79 11.02
CA GLY A 166 6.79 -8.15 11.11
C GLY A 166 5.95 -9.16 10.32
N VAL A 167 5.78 -10.37 10.86
CA VAL A 167 4.94 -11.42 10.28
C VAL A 167 3.45 -11.15 10.57
N TYR A 168 2.53 -11.95 10.02
CA TYR A 168 1.11 -11.81 10.29
C TYR A 168 0.42 -13.18 10.36
N ARG A 169 -0.64 -13.26 11.16
CA ARG A 169 -1.50 -14.43 11.32
C ARG A 169 -2.92 -14.16 10.84
N LYS A 170 -3.31 -12.89 10.80
CA LYS A 170 -4.60 -12.40 10.35
C LYS A 170 -4.38 -11.40 9.23
N ASP A 171 -5.03 -11.65 8.11
CA ASP A 171 -4.96 -10.82 6.93
C ASP A 171 -6.32 -10.17 6.69
N TYR A 172 -6.37 -8.85 6.71
CA TYR A 172 -7.62 -8.10 6.60
C TYR A 172 -7.67 -7.37 5.26
N ASP A 173 -8.49 -7.88 4.35
CA ASP A 173 -8.77 -7.27 3.07
C ASP A 173 -9.93 -6.29 3.19
N THR A 174 -9.68 -5.03 2.84
CA THR A 174 -10.70 -3.99 2.78
C THR A 174 -10.92 -3.57 1.33
N VAL A 175 -12.07 -3.90 0.76
CA VAL A 175 -12.49 -3.36 -0.54
C VAL A 175 -13.22 -2.05 -0.30
N ALA A 176 -12.55 -0.94 -0.59
CA ALA A 176 -13.06 0.40 -0.36
C ALA A 176 -13.77 0.93 -1.62
N GLN A 177 -15.09 0.82 -1.61
CA GLN A 177 -15.99 1.15 -2.71
C GLN A 177 -16.30 2.64 -2.77
N GLN A 178 -16.59 3.13 -3.97
CA GLN A 178 -16.97 4.51 -4.22
C GLN A 178 -18.27 4.89 -3.49
N PRO A 179 -18.42 6.16 -3.06
CA PRO A 179 -19.70 6.63 -2.53
C PRO A 179 -20.78 6.55 -3.63
N LYS A 180 -21.99 6.10 -3.29
CA LYS A 180 -23.17 6.10 -4.18
C LYS A 180 -24.31 6.87 -3.53
N ALA A 181 -25.12 7.54 -4.36
CA ALA A 181 -26.48 7.96 -4.01
C ALA A 181 -27.45 6.87 -4.49
N GLY A 182 -28.17 6.23 -3.57
CA GLY A 182 -29.16 5.18 -3.87
C GLY A 182 -28.53 3.87 -4.38
N ASP A 183 -28.74 2.76 -3.68
CA ASP A 183 -27.91 1.56 -3.86
C ASP A 183 -28.34 0.56 -4.93
N GLY A 184 -27.33 -0.07 -5.51
CA GLY A 184 -27.41 -1.34 -6.22
C GLY A 184 -26.09 -2.10 -6.08
N VAL A 185 -26.21 -3.43 -5.91
CA VAL A 185 -25.19 -4.44 -5.52
C VAL A 185 -23.84 -4.28 -6.25
N PRO A 186 -22.69 -4.54 -5.59
CA PRO A 186 -21.36 -4.25 -6.13
C PRO A 186 -20.91 -5.29 -7.19
N GLN A 187 -20.28 -4.81 -8.26
CA GLN A 187 -19.40 -5.62 -9.10
C GLN A 187 -17.95 -5.17 -8.81
N GLN A 188 -17.09 -6.09 -8.37
CA GLN A 188 -15.65 -5.86 -8.36
C GLN A 188 -15.19 -5.54 -9.79
N SER A 189 -14.42 -4.48 -9.97
CA SER A 189 -13.83 -4.19 -11.28
C SER A 189 -12.70 -5.18 -11.59
N VAL A 190 -12.50 -5.52 -12.87
CA VAL A 190 -11.41 -6.41 -13.31
C VAL A 190 -10.05 -5.92 -12.79
N GLY A 191 -9.82 -4.60 -12.79
CA GLY A 191 -8.58 -4.03 -12.26
C GLY A 191 -8.39 -4.20 -10.75
N GLN A 192 -9.46 -4.26 -9.95
CA GLN A 192 -9.35 -4.59 -8.52
C GLN A 192 -9.00 -6.07 -8.31
N LEU A 193 -9.54 -6.96 -9.14
CA LEU A 193 -9.22 -8.38 -9.09
C LEU A 193 -7.76 -8.65 -9.49
N GLU A 194 -7.27 -7.96 -10.53
CA GLU A 194 -5.87 -8.00 -10.93
C GLU A 194 -4.95 -7.46 -9.85
N LEU A 195 -5.31 -6.36 -9.18
CA LEU A 195 -4.52 -5.83 -8.06
C LEU A 195 -4.50 -6.77 -6.85
N GLN A 196 -5.62 -7.43 -6.54
CA GLN A 196 -5.66 -8.45 -5.49
C GLN A 196 -4.75 -9.64 -5.83
N ASN A 197 -4.80 -10.11 -7.08
CA ASN A 197 -3.93 -11.17 -7.56
C ASN A 197 -2.46 -10.74 -7.58
N MET A 198 -2.16 -9.51 -7.99
CA MET A 198 -0.81 -8.97 -8.01
C MET A 198 -0.26 -8.72 -6.61
N LEU A 199 -1.08 -8.28 -5.65
CA LEU A 199 -0.64 -8.09 -4.27
C LEU A 199 -0.40 -9.45 -3.58
N THR A 200 -1.25 -10.43 -3.89
CA THR A 200 -1.06 -11.81 -3.43
C THR A 200 0.18 -12.44 -4.07
N ALA A 201 0.39 -12.26 -5.37
CA ALA A 201 1.60 -12.67 -6.07
C ALA A 201 2.84 -11.89 -5.62
N ALA A 202 2.68 -10.64 -5.19
CA ALA A 202 3.76 -9.83 -4.65
C ALA A 202 4.23 -10.30 -3.27
N GLN A 203 3.44 -11.13 -2.58
CA GLN A 203 3.89 -11.87 -1.39
C GLN A 203 4.94 -12.93 -1.75
N ASN A 204 5.09 -13.25 -3.04
CA ASN A 204 6.15 -14.08 -3.61
C ASN A 204 7.26 -13.28 -4.33
N PHE A 205 7.45 -11.97 -4.06
CA PHE A 205 8.70 -11.30 -4.43
C PHE A 205 9.84 -11.79 -3.53
N ASP A 206 10.28 -13.01 -3.82
CA ASP A 206 11.59 -13.54 -3.47
C ASP A 206 12.59 -13.21 -4.59
N THR A 207 13.84 -12.97 -4.21
CA THR A 207 15.04 -12.99 -5.06
C THR A 207 15.11 -12.05 -6.29
N GLY A 208 15.83 -10.94 -6.13
CA GLY A 208 17.09 -10.76 -6.86
C GLY A 208 17.11 -10.75 -8.40
N LEU A 209 16.08 -10.27 -9.10
CA LEU A 209 16.22 -9.92 -10.53
C LEU A 209 15.51 -8.58 -10.81
N SER A 210 16.28 -7.58 -11.23
CA SER A 210 15.76 -6.32 -11.74
C SER A 210 14.81 -6.58 -12.90
N GLY A 211 13.77 -5.74 -13.03
CA GLY A 211 12.70 -5.91 -14.03
C GLY A 211 13.17 -6.04 -15.49
N THR A 212 14.43 -5.73 -15.79
CA THR A 212 15.06 -5.95 -17.10
C THR A 212 15.47 -7.40 -17.37
N ALA A 213 15.77 -8.22 -16.35
CA ALA A 213 16.13 -9.63 -16.55
C ALA A 213 14.91 -10.54 -16.81
N LYS A 214 13.75 -10.18 -16.25
CA LYS A 214 12.48 -10.92 -16.50
C LYS A 214 11.94 -10.68 -17.91
N LEU A 215 12.22 -9.52 -18.51
CA LEU A 215 11.80 -9.21 -19.88
C LEU A 215 12.66 -9.91 -20.94
N ASN A 216 13.97 -10.04 -20.72
CA ASN A 216 14.85 -10.76 -21.65
C ASN A 216 14.58 -12.27 -21.70
N ASN A 217 14.18 -12.88 -20.58
CA ASN A 217 13.92 -14.33 -20.55
C ASN A 217 12.56 -14.72 -21.18
N ALA A 218 11.64 -13.77 -21.32
CA ALA A 218 10.34 -13.97 -21.97
C ALA A 218 10.36 -13.68 -23.49
N LEU A 219 11.42 -13.01 -23.98
CA LEU A 219 11.57 -12.64 -25.39
C LEU A 219 12.51 -13.57 -26.17
N PHE A 220 13.34 -14.35 -25.48
CA PHE A 220 14.32 -15.25 -26.08
C PHE A 220 14.28 -16.68 -25.53
N GLY A 221 13.20 -17.04 -24.83
CA GLY A 221 12.90 -18.40 -24.37
C GLY A 221 11.77 -19.03 -25.17
#